data_AF-A0A510Y7A9-F1
#
_entry.id   AF-A0A510Y7A9-F1
#
_cell.length_a   1.000
_cell.length_b   1.000
_cell.length_c   1.000
_cell.angle_alpha   90.00
_cell.angle_beta   90.00
_cell.angle_gamma   90.00
#
_symmetry.space_group_name_H-M   'P 1'
#
loop_
_entity.id
_entity.type
_entity.pdbx_description
1 polymer ?
#
loop_
_entity_poly.entity_id
_entity_poly.type
_entity_poly.pdbx_seq_one_letter_code
_entity_poly.pdbx_strand_id
1 'polypeptide(L)'
;MAQALGHQLITYGEDHLGTPYEFGGDGTDTFDCSGFVRYVIEYVTGEIIPRTAASQSETGTPIAEEDLRTGDLLFWKDTRSEDLNHNEVTHVGFYVDGQTFLGAQGSTGVAFADSTRDYWQSRYVGARRVVDSTAAPLTNVGGKGDLLRVVASQVNYRSEPSWDSGAVAGKVTEGEVFTIERRVPMKERSDLFELISGTYITTHENYVEVLPQG
;
A
#
# COMPACT_ATOMS: atom_id res chain seq x y z
N MET A 1 12.41 -17.51 -2.34
CA MET A 1 12.95 -16.17 -2.68
C MET A 1 11.83 -15.19 -2.41
N ALA A 2 12.02 -14.19 -1.56
CA ALA A 2 10.99 -13.16 -1.35
C ALA A 2 10.79 -12.39 -2.66
N GLN A 3 9.53 -12.13 -3.02
CA GLN A 3 9.22 -11.30 -4.19
C GLN A 3 9.57 -9.84 -3.87
N ALA A 4 10.02 -9.08 -4.87
CA ALA A 4 10.24 -7.64 -4.70
C ALA A 4 8.92 -6.95 -4.30
N LEU A 5 8.98 -5.94 -3.42
CA LEU A 5 7.81 -5.29 -2.82
C LEU A 5 6.77 -4.84 -3.86
N GLY A 6 7.23 -4.31 -4.99
CA GLY A 6 6.38 -3.93 -6.11
C GLY A 6 5.49 -5.07 -6.65
N HIS A 7 6.03 -6.28 -6.75
CA HIS A 7 5.25 -7.45 -7.20
C HIS A 7 4.25 -7.90 -6.13
N GLN A 8 4.55 -7.69 -4.84
CA GLN A 8 3.60 -7.96 -3.76
C GLN A 8 2.39 -7.01 -3.83
N LEU A 9 2.63 -5.72 -4.15
CA LEU A 9 1.55 -4.75 -4.40
C LEU A 9 0.64 -5.20 -5.54
N ILE A 10 1.21 -5.64 -6.67
CA ILE A 10 0.41 -6.10 -7.81
C ILE A 10 -0.35 -7.38 -7.45
N THR A 11 0.34 -8.39 -6.89
CA THR A 11 -0.27 -9.67 -6.52
C THR A 11 -1.45 -9.47 -5.58
N TYR A 12 -1.30 -8.60 -4.56
CA TYR A 12 -2.41 -8.32 -3.66
C TYR A 12 -3.52 -7.48 -4.32
N GLY A 13 -3.16 -6.53 -5.17
CA GLY A 13 -4.14 -5.78 -5.95
C GLY A 13 -4.99 -6.67 -6.86
N GLU A 14 -4.43 -7.78 -7.37
CA GLU A 14 -5.15 -8.77 -8.19
C GLU A 14 -6.29 -9.46 -7.44
N ASP A 15 -6.16 -9.64 -6.12
CA ASP A 15 -7.23 -10.24 -5.28
C ASP A 15 -8.52 -9.40 -5.27
N HIS A 16 -8.43 -8.13 -5.69
CA HIS A 16 -9.55 -7.20 -5.79
C HIS A 16 -10.09 -7.02 -7.21
N LEU A 17 -9.58 -7.76 -8.21
CA LEU A 17 -10.07 -7.65 -9.57
C LEU A 17 -11.60 -7.81 -9.64
N GLY A 18 -12.24 -6.85 -10.31
CA GLY A 18 -13.69 -6.80 -10.47
C GLY A 18 -14.45 -6.11 -9.32
N THR A 19 -13.80 -5.69 -8.24
CA THR A 19 -14.46 -4.85 -7.22
C THR A 19 -14.99 -3.57 -7.89
N PRO A 20 -16.28 -3.23 -7.72
CA PRO A 20 -16.90 -2.08 -8.38
C PRO A 20 -16.25 -0.75 -8.01
N TYR A 21 -16.31 0.19 -8.96
CA TYR A 21 -15.90 1.56 -8.70
C TYR A 21 -17.02 2.36 -8.04
N GLU A 22 -16.72 3.05 -6.94
CA GLU A 22 -17.58 4.08 -6.34
C GLU A 22 -16.73 5.28 -5.92
N PHE A 23 -17.12 6.49 -6.31
CA PHE A 23 -16.39 7.70 -5.92
C PHE A 23 -16.43 7.88 -4.40
N GLY A 24 -15.28 8.00 -3.76
CA GLY A 24 -15.19 8.01 -2.30
C GLY A 24 -15.07 6.61 -1.67
N GLY A 25 -15.19 5.54 -2.45
CA GLY A 25 -14.99 4.17 -1.98
C GLY A 25 -13.56 3.90 -1.55
N ASP A 26 -13.38 3.29 -0.39
CA ASP A 26 -12.09 2.96 0.21
C ASP A 26 -12.06 1.59 0.91
N GLY A 27 -12.98 0.69 0.53
CA GLY A 27 -13.14 -0.63 1.13
C GLY A 27 -13.37 -1.74 0.10
N THR A 28 -13.32 -2.99 0.53
CA THR A 28 -13.37 -4.17 -0.36
C THR A 28 -14.69 -4.36 -1.10
N ASP A 29 -15.76 -3.73 -0.62
CA ASP A 29 -17.06 -3.73 -1.31
C ASP A 29 -17.06 -2.80 -2.53
N THR A 30 -16.37 -1.66 -2.44
CA THR A 30 -16.27 -0.65 -3.51
C THR A 30 -15.02 0.22 -3.35
N PHE A 31 -14.33 0.51 -4.45
CA PHE A 31 -13.15 1.39 -4.44
C PHE A 31 -13.29 2.59 -5.37
N ASP A 32 -12.71 3.73 -5.02
CA ASP A 32 -12.19 4.67 -6.01
C ASP A 32 -10.69 4.43 -6.30
N CYS A 33 -10.16 5.10 -7.31
CA CYS A 33 -8.76 4.91 -7.74
C CYS A 33 -7.75 5.09 -6.59
N SER A 34 -7.86 6.17 -5.82
CA SER A 34 -6.97 6.49 -4.72
C SER A 34 -7.22 5.65 -3.47
N GLY A 35 -8.47 5.25 -3.23
CA GLY A 35 -8.87 4.34 -2.17
C GLY A 35 -8.30 2.95 -2.38
N PHE A 36 -8.39 2.41 -3.61
CA PHE A 36 -7.77 1.14 -3.99
C PHE A 36 -6.25 1.15 -3.79
N VAL A 37 -5.56 2.15 -4.35
CA VAL A 37 -4.10 2.27 -4.24
C VAL A 37 -3.65 2.37 -2.78
N ARG A 38 -4.33 3.23 -1.99
CA ARG A 38 -4.08 3.35 -0.57
C ARG A 38 -4.32 2.03 0.15
N TYR A 39 -5.41 1.33 -0.15
CA TYR A 39 -5.78 0.07 0.50
C TYR A 39 -4.73 -1.02 0.25
N VAL A 40 -4.26 -1.16 -0.99
CA VAL A 40 -3.21 -2.11 -1.36
C VAL A 40 -1.87 -1.75 -0.72
N ILE A 41 -1.46 -0.48 -0.75
CA ILE A 41 -0.23 -0.04 -0.07
C ILE A 41 -0.34 -0.26 1.44
N GLU A 42 -1.42 0.17 2.08
CA GLU A 42 -1.60 -0.01 3.53
C GLU A 42 -1.61 -1.48 3.92
N TYR A 43 -2.14 -2.35 3.06
CA TYR A 43 -2.11 -3.78 3.27
C TYR A 43 -0.70 -4.37 3.23
N VAL A 44 -0.01 -4.12 2.12
CA VAL A 44 1.28 -4.76 1.82
C VAL A 44 2.36 -4.09 2.66
N THR A 45 2.18 -2.80 2.95
CA THR A 45 3.18 -1.96 3.59
C THR A 45 2.87 -1.43 4.97
N GLY A 46 1.62 -1.45 5.39
CA GLY A 46 1.21 -0.74 6.61
C GLY A 46 1.32 0.78 6.48
N GLU A 47 1.82 1.32 5.37
CA GLU A 47 1.94 2.76 5.19
C GLU A 47 0.59 3.36 4.79
N ILE A 48 0.18 4.37 5.55
CA ILE A 48 -1.00 5.15 5.23
C ILE A 48 -0.59 6.34 4.39
N ILE A 49 -0.95 6.29 3.11
CA ILE A 49 -0.77 7.38 2.16
C ILE A 49 -2.02 8.29 2.12
N PRO A 50 -1.91 9.52 1.57
CA PRO A 50 -3.05 10.43 1.47
C PRO A 50 -4.26 9.82 0.75
N ARG A 51 -5.47 10.31 1.08
CA ARG A 51 -6.72 9.73 0.57
C ARG A 51 -7.01 10.05 -0.90
N THR A 52 -6.53 11.18 -1.41
CA THR A 52 -6.87 11.67 -2.76
C THR A 52 -5.72 11.43 -3.74
N ALA A 53 -6.05 11.17 -5.01
CA ALA A 53 -5.04 11.00 -6.06
C ALA A 53 -4.13 12.24 -6.18
N ALA A 54 -4.70 13.44 -6.04
CA ALA A 54 -3.95 14.69 -6.00
C ALA A 54 -2.86 14.71 -4.92
N SER A 55 -3.21 14.44 -3.66
CA SER A 55 -2.22 14.42 -2.58
C SER A 55 -1.26 13.24 -2.67
N GLN A 56 -1.69 12.10 -3.22
CA GLN A 56 -0.79 10.97 -3.50
C GLN A 56 0.26 11.33 -4.56
N SER A 57 -0.09 12.16 -5.55
CA SER A 57 0.84 12.63 -6.60
C SER A 57 1.95 13.55 -6.08
N GLU A 58 1.82 14.03 -4.84
CA GLU A 58 2.81 14.83 -4.12
C GLU A 58 3.63 13.99 -3.10
N THR A 59 3.31 12.72 -2.95
CA THR A 59 3.95 11.80 -1.99
C THR A 59 5.07 11.00 -2.66
N GLY A 60 6.12 10.70 -1.89
CA GLY A 60 7.25 9.88 -2.36
C GLY A 60 8.14 10.58 -3.38
N THR A 61 8.95 9.79 -4.09
CA THR A 61 9.97 10.30 -5.01
C THR A 61 9.42 10.34 -6.45
N PRO A 62 9.56 11.46 -7.20
CA PRO A 62 9.26 11.48 -8.63
C PRO A 62 10.13 10.49 -9.39
N ILE A 63 9.54 9.74 -10.32
CA ILE A 63 10.22 8.74 -11.14
C ILE A 63 10.11 9.14 -12.61
N ALA A 64 11.23 9.11 -13.33
CA ALA A 64 11.26 9.25 -14.77
C ALA A 64 10.72 7.98 -15.45
N GLU A 65 10.14 8.08 -16.65
CA GLU A 65 9.50 6.94 -17.32
C GLU A 65 10.48 5.78 -17.54
N GLU A 66 11.74 6.09 -17.85
CA GLU A 66 12.82 5.11 -18.02
C GLU A 66 13.22 4.36 -16.72
N ASP A 67 12.87 4.91 -15.56
CA ASP A 67 13.21 4.38 -14.23
C ASP A 67 12.03 3.69 -13.53
N LEU A 68 10.90 3.55 -14.23
CA LEU A 68 9.69 2.91 -13.73
C LEU A 68 9.94 1.46 -13.34
N ARG A 69 9.40 1.10 -12.19
CA ARG A 69 9.43 -0.25 -11.64
C ARG A 69 8.02 -0.65 -11.24
N THR A 70 7.73 -1.95 -11.35
CA THR A 70 6.48 -2.54 -10.87
C THR A 70 6.18 -2.04 -9.45
N GLY A 71 4.95 -1.58 -9.21
CA GLY A 71 4.51 -0.99 -7.95
C GLY A 71 4.65 0.53 -7.83
N ASP A 72 5.33 1.21 -8.75
CA ASP A 72 5.30 2.68 -8.81
C ASP A 72 3.87 3.17 -9.11
N LEU A 73 3.51 4.36 -8.63
CA LEU A 73 2.22 4.96 -8.89
C LEU A 73 2.28 5.83 -10.15
N LEU A 74 1.36 5.61 -11.06
CA LEU A 74 1.13 6.44 -12.25
C LEU A 74 -0.06 7.38 -11.99
N PHE A 75 0.04 8.62 -12.47
CA PHE A 75 -0.98 9.64 -12.25
C PHE A 75 -1.48 10.23 -13.56
N TRP A 76 -2.79 10.50 -13.60
CA TRP A 76 -3.46 11.12 -14.75
C TRP A 76 -4.42 12.23 -14.32
N LYS A 77 -4.71 13.15 -15.25
CA LYS A 77 -5.69 14.23 -15.10
C LYS A 77 -6.85 14.09 -16.10
N ASP A 78 -7.89 14.91 -15.97
CA ASP A 78 -9.01 14.98 -16.92
C ASP A 78 -9.69 13.61 -17.20
N THR A 79 -9.77 12.76 -16.18
CA THR A 79 -10.42 11.44 -16.25
C THR A 79 -11.87 11.44 -15.77
N ARG A 80 -12.34 12.53 -15.15
CA ARG A 80 -13.72 12.71 -14.68
C ARG A 80 -14.37 13.91 -15.37
N SER A 81 -15.66 13.79 -15.70
CA SER A 81 -16.43 14.82 -16.41
C SER A 81 -16.81 16.05 -15.57
N GLU A 82 -16.72 15.94 -14.24
CA GLU A 82 -17.16 16.97 -13.28
C GLU A 82 -15.98 17.74 -12.66
N ASP A 83 -14.76 17.59 -13.21
CA ASP A 83 -13.57 18.25 -12.65
C ASP A 83 -13.71 19.77 -12.78
N LEU A 84 -14.05 20.41 -11.66
CA LEU A 84 -14.17 21.87 -11.52
C LEU A 84 -12.81 22.59 -11.58
N ASN A 85 -11.71 21.85 -11.75
CA ASN A 85 -10.35 22.37 -11.87
C ASN A 85 -9.51 21.48 -12.81
N HIS A 86 -9.49 21.81 -14.10
CA HIS A 86 -8.88 21.06 -15.23
C HIS A 86 -7.35 20.80 -15.16
N ASN A 87 -6.71 21.00 -14.01
CA ASN A 87 -5.26 20.84 -13.84
C ASN A 87 -4.87 19.99 -12.62
N GLU A 88 -5.84 19.38 -11.93
CA GLU A 88 -5.55 18.50 -10.80
C GLU A 88 -5.46 17.04 -11.25
N VAL A 89 -4.62 16.24 -10.57
CA VAL A 89 -4.56 14.79 -10.77
C VAL A 89 -5.87 14.16 -10.33
N THR A 90 -6.51 13.42 -11.24
CA THR A 90 -7.85 12.86 -11.04
C THR A 90 -7.88 11.34 -11.10
N HIS A 91 -6.76 10.70 -11.45
CA HIS A 91 -6.62 9.25 -11.42
C HIS A 91 -5.24 8.81 -10.95
N VAL A 92 -5.19 7.61 -10.38
CA VAL A 92 -3.97 6.92 -9.93
C VAL A 92 -4.10 5.41 -10.11
N GLY A 93 -2.98 4.75 -10.38
CA GLY A 93 -2.89 3.28 -10.43
C GLY A 93 -1.44 2.80 -10.31
N PHE A 94 -1.26 1.51 -10.02
CA PHE A 94 0.06 0.88 -9.95
C PHE A 94 0.59 0.54 -11.33
N TYR A 95 1.78 1.01 -11.66
CA TYR A 95 2.56 0.53 -12.79
C TYR A 95 2.85 -0.97 -12.60
N VAL A 96 2.53 -1.76 -13.61
CA VAL A 96 2.81 -3.20 -13.63
C VAL A 96 4.02 -3.46 -14.51
N ASP A 97 3.96 -2.95 -15.74
CA ASP A 97 4.98 -3.06 -16.77
C ASP A 97 4.83 -1.94 -17.81
N GLY A 98 5.67 -1.94 -18.85
CA GLY A 98 5.77 -0.87 -19.84
C GLY A 98 4.49 -0.59 -20.64
N GLN A 99 3.44 -1.39 -20.47
CA GLN A 99 2.13 -1.16 -21.08
C GLN A 99 0.99 -1.13 -20.08
N THR A 100 1.14 -1.75 -18.91
CA THR A 100 0.01 -2.09 -18.06
C THR A 100 0.06 -1.36 -16.73
N PHE A 101 -1.09 -0.92 -16.26
CA PHE A 101 -1.29 -0.50 -14.88
C PHE A 101 -2.49 -1.20 -14.25
N LEU A 102 -2.47 -1.35 -12.93
CA LEU A 102 -3.56 -1.87 -12.12
C LEU A 102 -4.20 -0.73 -11.32
N GLY A 103 -5.50 -0.53 -11.44
CA GLY A 103 -6.21 0.52 -10.72
C GLY A 103 -7.71 0.29 -10.68
N ALA A 104 -8.44 1.16 -9.98
CA ALA A 104 -9.91 1.16 -9.98
C ALA A 104 -10.42 2.24 -10.94
N GLN A 105 -10.94 1.83 -12.10
CA GLN A 105 -11.49 2.75 -13.10
C GLN A 105 -13.01 2.84 -13.01
N GLY A 106 -13.57 4.02 -13.30
CA GLY A 106 -15.01 4.27 -13.26
C GLY A 106 -15.85 3.34 -14.15
N SER A 107 -15.26 2.82 -15.23
CA SER A 107 -15.95 1.93 -16.19
C SER A 107 -15.86 0.44 -15.85
N THR A 108 -14.80 0.02 -15.16
CA THR A 108 -14.40 -1.39 -15.07
C THR A 108 -14.18 -1.88 -13.65
N GLY A 109 -14.28 -1.00 -12.64
CA GLY A 109 -13.87 -1.34 -11.28
C GLY A 109 -12.37 -1.53 -11.21
N VAL A 110 -11.91 -2.35 -10.26
CA VAL A 110 -10.50 -2.76 -10.17
C VAL A 110 -10.15 -3.66 -11.35
N ALA A 111 -9.28 -3.18 -12.25
CA ALA A 111 -8.83 -3.93 -13.41
C ALA A 111 -7.44 -3.48 -13.88
N PHE A 112 -6.79 -4.36 -14.63
CA PHE A 112 -5.66 -3.99 -15.47
C PHE A 112 -6.12 -3.15 -16.66
N ALA A 113 -5.34 -2.13 -16.98
CA ALA A 113 -5.58 -1.27 -18.13
C ALA A 113 -4.27 -0.94 -18.85
N ASP A 114 -4.38 -0.74 -20.16
CA ASP A 114 -3.26 -0.41 -21.04
C ASP A 114 -3.01 1.11 -21.01
N SER A 115 -1.91 1.51 -20.35
CA SER A 115 -1.46 2.91 -20.21
C SER A 115 -0.99 3.53 -21.53
N THR A 116 -0.74 2.71 -22.56
CA THR A 116 -0.28 3.17 -23.88
C THR A 116 -1.41 3.59 -24.81
N ARG A 117 -2.67 3.40 -24.41
CA ARG A 117 -3.81 3.91 -25.18
C ARG A 117 -3.84 5.43 -25.13
N ASP A 118 -4.22 6.05 -26.24
CA ASP A 118 -4.31 7.52 -26.40
C ASP A 118 -5.05 8.21 -25.25
N TYR A 119 -6.10 7.58 -24.71
CA TYR A 119 -6.84 8.11 -23.57
C TYR A 119 -5.95 8.37 -22.35
N TRP A 120 -5.10 7.40 -22.00
CA TRP A 120 -4.21 7.50 -20.84
C TRP A 120 -2.97 8.34 -21.17
N GLN A 121 -2.36 8.14 -22.34
CA GLN A 121 -1.18 8.91 -22.74
C GLN A 121 -1.43 10.42 -22.78
N SER A 122 -2.57 10.86 -23.34
CA SER A 122 -2.89 12.28 -23.44
C SER A 122 -3.19 12.95 -22.08
N ARG A 123 -3.33 12.14 -21.02
CA ARG A 123 -3.73 12.56 -19.67
C ARG A 123 -2.64 12.33 -18.63
N TYR A 124 -1.51 11.75 -19.03
CA TYR A 124 -0.45 11.37 -18.12
C TYR A 124 0.20 12.62 -17.49
N VAL A 125 0.40 12.57 -16.17
CA VAL A 125 0.99 13.68 -15.39
C VAL A 125 2.38 13.32 -14.90
N GLY A 126 2.61 12.07 -14.52
CA GLY A 126 3.90 11.60 -14.02
C GLY A 126 3.76 10.38 -13.12
N ALA A 127 4.88 9.96 -12.51
CA ALA A 127 4.95 8.82 -11.62
C ALA A 127 5.64 9.11 -10.29
N ARG A 128 5.28 8.34 -9.25
CA ARG A 128 5.88 8.38 -7.91
C ARG A 128 6.23 6.99 -7.41
N ARG A 129 7.38 6.84 -6.76
CA ARG A 129 7.69 5.69 -5.91
C ARG A 129 7.40 6.05 -4.46
N VAL A 130 6.48 5.32 -3.86
CA VAL A 130 6.00 5.61 -2.50
C VAL A 130 6.57 4.65 -1.46
N VAL A 131 6.91 3.41 -1.85
CA VAL A 131 7.46 2.38 -0.96
C VAL A 131 8.74 1.79 -1.56
N ASP A 132 9.78 1.56 -0.75
CA ASP A 132 11.09 1.01 -1.20
C ASP A 132 11.42 -0.34 -0.54
N SER A 133 12.11 -1.23 -1.29
CA SER A 133 12.12 -2.69 -1.08
C SER A 133 13.30 -3.25 -0.26
N THR A 134 13.95 -2.47 0.60
CA THR A 134 15.28 -2.85 1.12
C THR A 134 15.31 -3.80 2.33
N ALA A 135 14.17 -4.26 2.84
CA ALA A 135 14.17 -5.16 3.99
C ALA A 135 14.18 -6.64 3.60
N ALA A 136 15.06 -7.41 4.25
CA ALA A 136 15.29 -8.83 3.99
C ALA A 136 14.27 -9.71 4.76
N PRO A 137 13.88 -10.88 4.21
CA PRO A 137 12.90 -11.75 4.86
C PRO A 137 13.51 -12.50 6.05
N LEU A 138 12.89 -12.37 7.23
CA LEU A 138 13.23 -13.15 8.42
C LEU A 138 12.45 -14.47 8.41
N THR A 139 13.13 -15.57 8.08
CA THR A 139 12.56 -16.92 8.08
C THR A 139 12.41 -17.56 9.48
N ASN A 140 12.32 -16.78 10.55
CA ASN A 140 12.08 -17.31 11.91
C ASN A 140 11.55 -16.18 12.81
N VAL A 141 10.26 -16.15 13.13
CA VAL A 141 9.64 -14.92 13.70
C VAL A 141 8.86 -15.20 14.98
N GLY A 142 9.47 -14.82 16.11
CA GLY A 142 8.81 -14.23 17.29
C GLY A 142 8.10 -15.18 18.23
N GLY A 143 8.86 -15.77 19.16
CA GLY A 143 8.32 -16.37 20.38
C GLY A 143 7.92 -15.31 21.41
N LYS A 144 7.06 -15.70 22.34
CA LYS A 144 6.71 -14.85 23.49
C LYS A 144 7.97 -14.40 24.22
N GLY A 145 8.14 -13.09 24.40
CA GLY A 145 9.30 -12.48 25.03
C GLY A 145 10.37 -11.97 24.06
N ASP A 146 10.35 -12.37 22.78
CA ASP A 146 11.28 -11.82 21.80
C ASP A 146 11.09 -10.32 21.61
N LEU A 147 12.14 -9.63 21.17
CA LEU A 147 12.10 -8.20 20.91
C LEU A 147 11.77 -7.96 19.43
N LEU A 148 10.86 -7.04 19.18
CA LEU A 148 10.48 -6.54 17.86
C LEU A 148 11.09 -5.16 17.69
N ARG A 149 12.05 -5.01 16.78
CA ARG A 149 12.56 -3.70 16.38
C ARG A 149 11.87 -3.27 15.09
N VAL A 150 11.35 -2.05 15.05
CA VAL A 150 10.84 -1.46 13.82
C VAL A 150 12.01 -1.02 12.94
N VAL A 151 12.00 -1.45 11.69
CA VAL A 151 12.98 -1.09 10.65
C VAL A 151 12.35 -0.36 9.48
N ALA A 152 11.01 -0.27 9.44
CA ALA A 152 10.30 0.62 8.52
C ALA A 152 10.33 2.07 9.01
N SER A 153 10.25 3.01 8.08
CA SER A 153 10.17 4.45 8.38
C SER A 153 8.99 4.75 9.33
N GLN A 154 7.83 4.12 9.09
CA GLN A 154 6.66 4.15 9.97
C GLN A 154 5.84 2.85 9.87
N VAL A 155 5.25 2.41 10.98
CA VAL A 155 4.26 1.32 11.02
C VAL A 155 3.07 1.71 11.91
N ASN A 156 1.88 1.18 11.60
CA ASN A 156 0.70 1.48 12.41
C ASN A 156 0.67 0.67 13.70
N TYR A 157 0.39 1.38 14.77
CA TYR A 157 -0.04 0.86 16.06
C TYR A 157 -1.55 0.67 16.04
N ARG A 158 -2.04 -0.47 16.55
CA ARG A 158 -3.47 -0.83 16.50
C ARG A 158 -4.00 -1.26 17.87
N SER A 159 -5.23 -0.86 18.16
CA SER A 159 -5.95 -1.16 19.41
C SER A 159 -6.52 -2.57 19.46
N GLU A 160 -6.73 -3.19 18.30
CA GLU A 160 -7.30 -4.53 18.15
C GLU A 160 -6.63 -5.26 16.98
N PRO A 161 -6.69 -6.60 16.94
CA PRO A 161 -6.11 -7.39 15.86
C PRO A 161 -7.01 -7.34 14.62
N SER A 162 -7.33 -6.13 14.16
CA SER A 162 -8.14 -5.87 12.98
C SER A 162 -7.41 -4.91 12.04
N TRP A 163 -7.72 -5.08 10.76
CA TRP A 163 -7.25 -4.21 9.69
C TRP A 163 -8.19 -3.05 9.38
N ASP A 164 -9.33 -3.00 10.08
CA ASP A 164 -10.24 -1.86 10.01
C ASP A 164 -9.50 -0.56 10.35
N SER A 165 -9.84 0.52 9.66
CA SER A 165 -9.23 1.83 9.88
C SER A 165 -9.51 2.35 11.30
N GLY A 166 -10.64 1.96 11.89
CA GLY A 166 -10.99 2.26 13.28
C GLY A 166 -10.07 1.64 14.32
N ALA A 167 -9.32 0.59 13.95
CA ALA A 167 -8.35 -0.05 14.83
C ALA A 167 -7.02 0.71 14.90
N VAL A 168 -6.73 1.65 14.00
CA VAL A 168 -5.47 2.41 14.00
C VAL A 168 -5.46 3.39 15.16
N ALA A 169 -4.59 3.14 16.13
CA ALA A 169 -4.46 3.92 17.35
C ALA A 169 -3.21 4.83 17.36
N GLY A 170 -2.33 4.70 16.38
CA GLY A 170 -1.15 5.57 16.25
C GLY A 170 -0.16 5.09 15.20
N LYS A 171 1.00 5.74 15.17
CA LYS A 171 2.14 5.37 14.34
C LYS A 171 3.36 5.14 15.22
N VAL A 172 4.17 4.18 14.83
CA VAL A 172 5.45 3.81 15.42
C VAL A 172 6.54 4.15 14.42
N THR A 173 7.66 4.68 14.89
CA THR A 173 8.77 5.12 14.05
C THR A 173 9.90 4.09 13.98
N GLU A 174 10.75 4.24 12.97
CA GLU A 174 11.94 3.41 12.81
C GLU A 174 12.81 3.41 14.08
N GLY A 175 13.28 2.23 14.47
CA GLY A 175 14.17 2.02 15.61
C GLY A 175 13.46 1.76 16.94
N GLU A 176 12.15 1.97 17.04
CA GLU A 176 11.39 1.62 18.24
C GLU A 176 11.39 0.11 18.49
N VAL A 177 11.52 -0.30 19.76
CA VAL A 177 11.64 -1.71 20.16
C VAL A 177 10.54 -2.08 21.13
N PHE A 178 9.87 -3.20 20.87
CA PHE A 178 8.76 -3.72 21.68
C PHE A 178 9.02 -5.15 22.09
N THR A 179 8.38 -5.60 23.17
CA THR A 179 8.37 -7.01 23.55
C THR A 179 7.13 -7.69 22.99
N ILE A 180 7.35 -8.79 22.28
CA ILE A 180 6.30 -9.59 21.64
C ILE A 180 5.61 -10.48 22.68
N GLU A 181 4.28 -10.46 22.71
CA GLU A 181 3.49 -11.49 23.39
C GLU A 181 3.29 -12.70 22.46
N ARG A 182 2.84 -12.47 21.22
CA ARG A 182 2.72 -13.50 20.19
C ARG A 182 2.58 -12.92 18.79
N ARG A 183 2.87 -13.75 17.78
CA ARG A 183 2.44 -13.53 16.40
C ARG A 183 0.97 -13.91 16.26
N VAL A 184 0.20 -13.06 15.58
CA VAL A 184 -1.22 -13.25 15.28
C VAL A 184 -1.36 -13.44 13.77
N PRO A 185 -1.58 -14.69 13.31
CA PRO A 185 -1.77 -14.97 11.90
C PRO A 185 -3.06 -14.35 11.40
N MET A 186 -2.97 -13.54 10.34
CA MET A 186 -4.14 -12.92 9.72
C MET A 186 -4.46 -13.67 8.43
N LYS A 187 -5.70 -14.15 8.28
CA LYS A 187 -6.12 -14.95 7.11
C LYS A 187 -6.02 -14.19 5.79
N GLU A 188 -6.16 -12.88 5.87
CA GLU A 188 -6.37 -12.03 4.71
C GLU A 188 -5.31 -10.97 4.55
N ARG A 189 -4.41 -10.74 5.52
CA ARG A 189 -3.41 -9.66 5.58
C ARG A 189 -2.06 -10.16 6.06
N SER A 190 -1.01 -9.34 5.97
CA SER A 190 0.25 -9.53 6.71
C SER A 190 -0.03 -9.88 8.18
N ASP A 191 0.90 -10.53 8.88
CA ASP A 191 0.66 -10.84 10.29
C ASP A 191 0.66 -9.59 11.17
N LEU A 192 0.08 -9.74 12.35
CA LEU A 192 0.24 -8.77 13.44
C LEU A 192 1.13 -9.38 14.52
N PHE A 193 1.89 -8.55 15.22
CA PHE A 193 2.45 -8.94 16.52
C PHE A 193 1.63 -8.30 17.63
N GLU A 194 1.08 -9.14 18.50
CA GLU A 194 0.56 -8.70 19.79
C GLU A 194 1.74 -8.37 20.69
N LEU A 195 1.74 -7.17 21.24
CA LEU A 195 2.70 -6.69 22.21
C LEU A 195 2.23 -7.03 23.62
N ILE A 196 3.16 -7.07 24.59
CA ILE A 196 2.80 -7.27 26.01
C ILE A 196 1.83 -6.19 26.53
N SER A 197 1.80 -5.01 25.93
CA SER A 197 0.82 -3.96 26.23
C SER A 197 -0.63 -4.32 25.87
N GLY A 198 -0.88 -5.43 25.17
CA GLY A 198 -2.20 -5.83 24.68
C GLY A 198 -2.61 -5.10 23.39
N THR A 199 -1.65 -4.45 22.73
CA THR A 199 -1.83 -3.74 21.46
C THR A 199 -1.06 -4.42 20.35
N TYR A 200 -1.29 -3.98 19.12
CA TYR A 200 -0.82 -4.69 17.94
C TYR A 200 0.02 -3.76 17.07
N ILE A 201 1.11 -4.27 16.52
CA ILE A 201 1.84 -3.59 15.46
C ILE A 201 1.60 -4.30 14.15
N THR A 202 1.37 -3.48 13.14
CA THR A 202 1.18 -3.91 11.76
C THR A 202 2.52 -4.34 11.18
N THR A 203 2.65 -5.59 10.74
CA THR A 203 3.98 -6.07 10.34
C THR A 203 3.93 -7.02 9.15
N HIS A 204 4.44 -6.55 8.02
CA HIS A 204 5.11 -7.43 7.10
C HIS A 204 6.50 -7.74 7.65
N GLU A 205 7.07 -8.89 7.29
CA GLU A 205 8.46 -9.28 7.63
C GLU A 205 9.53 -8.26 7.18
N ASN A 206 9.14 -7.31 6.32
CA ASN A 206 9.99 -6.25 5.79
C ASN A 206 9.98 -4.98 6.66
N TYR A 207 9.15 -4.90 7.71
CA TYR A 207 9.02 -3.69 8.55
C TYR A 207 9.60 -3.84 9.94
N VAL A 208 9.88 -5.07 10.33
CA VAL A 208 10.29 -5.39 11.68
C VAL A 208 11.37 -6.45 11.68
N GLU A 209 12.38 -6.24 12.52
CA GLU A 209 13.37 -7.23 12.85
C GLU A 209 13.01 -7.88 14.18
N VAL A 210 12.84 -9.20 14.20
CA VAL A 210 12.73 -9.93 15.45
C VAL A 210 14.11 -10.30 15.95
N LEU A 211 14.44 -9.81 17.13
CA LEU A 211 15.66 -10.13 17.85
C LEU A 211 15.33 -11.25 18.85
N PRO A 212 15.85 -12.47 18.65
CA PRO A 212 15.64 -13.55 19.61
C PRO A 212 16.22 -13.15 20.96
N GLN A 213 15.57 -13.59 22.03
CA GLN A 213 16.19 -13.57 23.36
C GLN A 213 17.51 -14.37 23.30
N GLY A 214 18.61 -13.72 23.70
CA GLY A 214 19.94 -14.34 23.75
C GLY A 214 20.04 -15.46 24.76
#